data_AF-A0A8H6ARI9-F1
#
_entry.id   AF-A0A8H6ARI9-F1
#
_cell.length_a   1.000
_cell.length_b   1.000
_cell.length_c   1.000
_cell.angle_alpha   90.00
_cell.angle_beta   90.00
_cell.angle_gamma   90.00
#
_symmetry.space_group_name_H-M   'P 1'
#
loop_
_entity.id
_entity.type
_entity.pdbx_description
1 polymer ?
#
loop_
_entity_poly.entity_id
_entity_poly.type
_entity_poly.pdbx_seq_one_letter_code
_entity_poly.pdbx_strand_id
1 'polypeptide(L)'
;MSLTLLKKKLRAFEEADYENPIIFISPDHKPDVRLMVFKQEFHVRSHILKKGSNYFRKFLDSPDKQNKPASESDLFRYDYSTVVDEDGTWGLVTVTKTPPLLTEEMISRTNDIKGEIEGFRQLICAMYSSPYTIKDVEELSTLTRIADFYCALPIVSVTLPSALLDSPIFSKREVEDITACTKNQLAEDCNFMIFIAQKLRNSVLFRECLIHIAANWKDADNFKFHRARNDETIRCVIKLEFSQLEEMIIRLKHALWVAAIVTKLLPGAPELTRVLAAAEKDYISFEREPKKAVTFWKNLSAKLAHVVRDGDFLKSKVGSLLANNLVLDRTNDGPGEGCYKHCFLCTEIADSEFPWDTTAVDL
;
A
#
# COMPACT_ATOMS: atom_id res chain seq x y z
N MET A 1 29.04 -31.22 42.65
CA MET A 1 28.86 -30.75 41.25
C MET A 1 29.93 -29.71 40.97
N SER A 2 30.86 -29.98 40.04
CA SER A 2 32.05 -29.15 39.84
C SER A 2 31.74 -27.85 39.09
N LEU A 3 32.42 -26.75 39.45
CA LEU A 3 32.35 -25.42 38.80
C LEU A 3 32.60 -25.48 37.28
N THR A 4 33.24 -26.53 36.79
CA THR A 4 33.44 -26.80 35.36
C THR A 4 32.15 -27.17 34.63
N LEU A 5 31.18 -27.80 35.29
CA LEU A 5 29.86 -28.09 34.68
C LEU A 5 28.99 -26.83 34.62
N LEU A 6 29.13 -25.92 35.60
CA LEU A 6 28.47 -24.61 35.58
C LEU A 6 29.10 -23.70 34.52
N LYS A 7 30.42 -23.69 34.35
CA LYS A 7 31.09 -22.96 33.25
C LYS A 7 30.78 -23.52 31.87
N LYS A 8 30.52 -24.82 31.74
CA LYS A 8 30.09 -25.45 30.48
C LYS A 8 28.60 -25.21 30.17
N LYS A 9 27.75 -25.05 31.20
CA LYS A 9 26.38 -24.54 31.05
C LYS A 9 26.33 -23.03 30.78
N LEU A 10 27.19 -22.23 31.41
CA LEU A 10 27.29 -20.78 31.15
C LEU A 10 27.90 -20.47 29.78
N ARG A 11 28.81 -21.29 29.23
CA ARG A 11 29.24 -21.19 27.83
C ARG A 11 28.25 -21.74 26.81
N ALA A 12 27.23 -22.48 27.24
CA ALA A 12 26.12 -22.90 26.39
C ALA A 12 24.93 -21.91 26.43
N PHE A 13 25.03 -20.83 27.22
CA PHE A 13 24.10 -19.71 27.25
C PHE A 13 24.61 -18.49 26.45
N GLU A 14 25.75 -18.63 25.76
CA GLU A 14 26.35 -17.63 24.85
C GLU A 14 26.32 -18.09 23.37
N GLU A 15 25.48 -19.06 23.02
CA GLU A 15 24.93 -19.13 21.67
C GLU A 15 23.63 -18.30 21.71
N ALA A 16 23.77 -16.98 21.56
CA ALA A 16 22.63 -16.20 21.12
C ALA A 16 22.14 -16.84 19.81
N ASP A 17 20.86 -17.16 19.77
CA ASP A 17 20.15 -17.87 18.69
C ASP A 17 20.21 -17.03 17.40
N TYR A 18 21.39 -16.97 16.76
CA TYR A 18 21.63 -16.25 15.52
C TYR A 18 21.10 -17.09 14.37
N GLU A 19 20.20 -16.49 13.58
CA GLU A 19 19.74 -17.12 12.35
C GLU A 19 20.89 -17.25 11.34
N ASN A 20 20.80 -18.22 10.44
CA ASN A 20 21.80 -18.41 9.39
C ASN A 20 21.97 -17.09 8.59
N PRO A 21 23.21 -16.69 8.25
CA PRO A 21 23.43 -15.46 7.50
C PRO A 21 22.68 -15.45 6.15
N ILE A 22 22.01 -14.35 5.86
CA ILE A 22 21.38 -14.11 4.55
C ILE A 22 22.41 -13.45 3.65
N ILE A 23 22.79 -14.15 2.58
CA ILE A 23 23.87 -13.72 1.68
C ILE A 23 23.28 -13.23 0.36
N PHE A 24 23.51 -11.96 0.03
CA PHE A 24 23.13 -11.38 -1.25
C PHE A 24 24.27 -11.46 -2.25
N ILE A 25 24.16 -12.42 -3.16
CA ILE A 25 25.16 -12.74 -4.17
C ILE A 25 24.93 -11.88 -5.42
N SER A 26 26.02 -11.56 -6.10
CA SER A 26 26.03 -10.94 -7.42
C SER A 26 27.12 -11.56 -8.28
N PRO A 27 27.01 -11.54 -9.62
CA PRO A 27 28.06 -12.03 -10.50
C PRO A 27 29.42 -11.39 -10.16
N ASP A 28 30.44 -12.25 -10.04
CA ASP A 28 31.87 -11.94 -9.99
C ASP A 28 32.40 -11.18 -8.76
N HIS A 29 31.60 -10.96 -7.71
CA HIS A 29 32.03 -10.19 -6.54
C HIS A 29 31.57 -10.79 -5.22
N LYS A 30 32.50 -10.91 -4.27
CA LYS A 30 32.21 -11.35 -2.90
C LYS A 30 31.58 -10.21 -2.08
N PRO A 31 30.72 -10.52 -1.09
CA PRO A 31 30.27 -9.55 -0.10
C PRO A 31 31.45 -8.92 0.64
N ASP A 32 31.40 -7.61 0.85
CA ASP A 32 32.42 -6.84 1.58
C ASP A 32 31.85 -6.10 2.81
N VAL A 33 30.55 -6.25 3.05
CA VAL A 33 29.82 -5.65 4.18
C VAL A 33 29.08 -6.74 4.96
N ARG A 34 29.27 -6.76 6.27
CA ARG A 34 28.42 -7.47 7.23
C ARG A 34 27.52 -6.48 7.96
N LEU A 35 26.22 -6.76 7.96
CA LEU A 35 25.22 -6.01 8.72
C LEU A 35 24.53 -6.97 9.69
N MET A 36 24.62 -6.72 10.99
CA MET A 36 23.86 -7.42 12.02
C MET A 36 22.61 -6.60 12.35
N VAL A 37 21.46 -7.03 11.82
CA VAL A 37 20.17 -6.38 12.06
C VAL A 37 19.45 -7.17 13.15
N PHE A 38 19.47 -6.63 14.37
CA PHE A 38 19.06 -7.35 15.59
C PHE A 38 19.79 -8.69 15.73
N LYS A 39 19.11 -9.80 15.39
CA LYS A 39 19.63 -11.18 15.47
C LYS A 39 19.90 -11.82 14.10
N GLN A 40 19.64 -11.10 13.01
CA GLN A 40 19.83 -11.58 11.65
C GLN A 40 21.09 -10.96 11.04
N GLU A 41 21.99 -11.82 10.60
CA GLU A 41 23.20 -11.42 9.87
C GLU A 41 22.92 -11.33 8.37
N PHE A 42 23.38 -10.24 7.74
CA PHE A 42 23.30 -10.01 6.30
C PHE A 42 24.69 -9.79 5.71
N HIS A 43 25.00 -10.49 4.62
CA HIS A 43 26.22 -10.29 3.84
C HIS A 43 25.86 -9.62 2.52
N VAL A 44 26.34 -8.39 2.32
CA VAL A 44 25.98 -7.55 1.18
C VAL A 44 27.20 -6.84 0.60
N ARG A 45 27.00 -6.14 -0.52
CA ARG A 45 28.04 -5.36 -1.19
C ARG A 45 27.87 -3.86 -0.96
N SER A 46 28.95 -3.21 -0.54
CA SER A 46 29.00 -1.76 -0.32
C SER A 46 28.60 -0.98 -1.56
N HIS A 47 29.07 -1.39 -2.74
CA HIS A 47 28.70 -0.77 -4.03
C HIS A 47 27.19 -0.73 -4.25
N ILE A 48 26.47 -1.82 -3.96
CA ILE A 48 25.01 -1.88 -4.16
C ILE A 48 24.28 -1.01 -3.14
N LEU A 49 24.69 -1.06 -1.87
CA LEU A 49 24.13 -0.19 -0.84
C LEU A 49 24.27 1.30 -1.23
N LYS A 50 25.44 1.73 -1.71
CA LYS A 50 25.68 3.11 -2.14
C LYS A 50 24.88 3.52 -3.37
N LYS A 51 24.56 2.57 -4.26
CA LYS A 51 23.71 2.82 -5.42
C LYS A 51 22.26 3.01 -5.00
N GLY A 52 21.75 2.16 -4.11
CA GLY A 52 20.35 2.15 -3.68
C GLY A 52 19.99 3.10 -2.54
N SER A 53 20.98 3.73 -1.88
CA SER A 53 20.74 4.58 -0.71
C SER A 53 21.73 5.75 -0.66
N ASN A 54 21.18 6.96 -0.56
CA ASN A 54 21.97 8.18 -0.34
C ASN A 54 22.62 8.20 1.06
N TYR A 55 22.01 7.53 2.04
CA TYR A 55 22.59 7.35 3.37
C TYR A 55 23.87 6.53 3.30
N PHE A 56 23.82 5.32 2.71
CA PHE A 56 24.99 4.45 2.62
C PHE A 56 26.08 5.04 1.74
N ARG A 57 25.72 5.77 0.67
CA ARG A 57 26.68 6.53 -0.14
C ARG A 57 27.51 7.50 0.72
N LYS A 58 26.85 8.36 1.48
CA LYS A 58 27.54 9.33 2.36
C LYS A 58 28.32 8.62 3.48
N PHE A 59 27.75 7.59 4.08
CA PHE A 59 28.31 6.98 5.29
C PHE A 59 29.46 6.00 5.01
N LEU A 60 29.45 5.29 3.88
CA LEU A 60 30.51 4.35 3.50
C LEU A 60 31.69 5.02 2.79
N ASP A 61 31.45 6.14 2.10
CA ASP A 61 32.49 6.92 1.43
C ASP A 61 33.15 7.97 2.35
N SER A 62 32.89 7.97 3.67
CA SER A 62 33.48 8.95 4.57
C SER A 62 35.02 8.81 4.63
N PRO A 63 35.79 9.93 4.65
CA PRO A 63 37.26 9.90 4.61
C PRO A 63 37.90 9.04 5.71
N ASP A 64 37.28 9.05 6.90
CA ASP A 64 37.72 8.27 8.06
C ASP A 64 37.68 6.74 7.83
N LYS A 65 36.91 6.29 6.83
CA LYS A 65 36.73 4.88 6.47
C LYS A 65 37.47 4.46 5.20
N GLN A 66 37.86 5.42 4.35
CA GLN A 66 38.68 5.14 3.17
C GLN A 66 40.17 4.90 3.53
N ASN A 67 40.63 5.50 4.62
CA ASN A 67 42.05 5.46 5.04
C ASN A 67 42.39 4.33 6.02
N LYS A 68 41.44 3.45 6.36
CA LYS A 68 41.74 2.25 7.16
C LYS A 68 42.15 1.12 6.21
N PRO A 69 43.42 0.65 6.22
CA PRO A 69 43.74 -0.59 5.54
C PRO A 69 42.88 -1.69 6.16
N ALA A 70 42.16 -2.45 5.33
CA ALA A 70 41.54 -3.68 5.80
C ALA A 70 42.67 -4.54 6.36
N SER A 71 42.59 -4.95 7.63
CA SER A 71 43.55 -5.94 8.12
C SER A 71 43.33 -7.20 7.29
N GLU A 72 44.39 -7.87 6.85
CA GLU A 72 44.29 -9.10 6.05
C GLU A 72 43.52 -10.23 6.76
N SER A 73 43.21 -10.09 8.07
CA SER A 73 42.36 -11.01 8.83
C SER A 73 40.87 -10.65 8.87
N ASP A 74 40.45 -9.48 8.38
CA ASP A 74 39.06 -9.03 8.45
C ASP A 74 38.29 -9.53 7.22
N LEU A 75 37.45 -10.55 7.41
CA LEU A 75 36.58 -11.15 6.38
C LEU A 75 35.68 -10.13 5.66
N PHE A 76 35.37 -9.00 6.31
CA PHE A 76 34.53 -7.92 5.78
C PHE A 76 35.23 -6.57 5.94
N ARG A 77 35.15 -5.72 4.91
CA ARG A 77 35.68 -4.35 4.93
C ARG A 77 34.85 -3.44 5.85
N TYR A 78 33.56 -3.74 5.96
CA TYR A 78 32.59 -2.95 6.71
C TYR A 78 31.78 -3.87 7.62
N ASP A 79 31.70 -3.52 8.89
CA ASP A 79 30.99 -4.30 9.90
C ASP A 79 30.09 -3.42 10.76
N TYR A 80 28.81 -3.76 10.82
CA TYR A 80 27.75 -2.93 11.38
C TYR A 80 26.81 -3.74 12.27
N SER A 81 26.30 -3.11 13.32
CA SER A 81 25.31 -3.70 14.23
C SER A 81 24.18 -2.72 14.52
N THR A 82 22.98 -3.24 14.78
CA THR A 82 21.84 -2.45 15.23
C THR A 82 22.11 -1.78 16.58
N VAL A 83 21.68 -0.52 16.71
CA VAL A 83 21.48 0.21 17.96
C VAL A 83 20.03 0.68 18.00
N VAL A 84 19.44 0.62 19.18
CA VAL A 84 18.06 1.05 19.45
C VAL A 84 18.11 2.26 20.38
N ASP A 85 17.47 3.35 19.97
CA ASP A 85 17.37 4.59 20.73
C ASP A 85 16.30 4.49 21.84
N GLU A 86 16.21 5.54 22.67
CA GLU A 86 15.26 5.58 23.80
C GLU A 86 13.79 5.52 23.37
N ASP A 87 13.49 6.03 22.17
CA ASP A 87 12.14 6.05 21.59
C ASP A 87 11.74 4.74 20.89
N GLY A 88 12.65 3.74 20.86
CA GLY A 88 12.46 2.48 20.15
C GLY A 88 12.78 2.54 18.65
N THR A 89 13.21 3.70 18.13
CA THR A 89 13.77 3.80 16.78
C THR A 89 15.12 3.08 16.75
N TRP A 90 15.49 2.52 15.60
CA TRP A 90 16.76 1.79 15.47
C TRP A 90 17.51 2.17 14.19
N GLY A 91 18.82 1.98 14.21
CA GLY A 91 19.70 2.21 13.08
C GLY A 91 20.98 1.36 13.15
N LEU A 92 21.72 1.31 12.05
CA LEU A 92 22.99 0.59 11.96
C LEU A 92 24.17 1.48 12.31
N VAL A 93 25.04 1.03 13.21
CA VAL A 93 26.29 1.70 13.59
C VAL A 93 27.49 0.80 13.31
N THR A 94 28.66 1.40 13.07
CA THR A 94 29.90 0.63 12.86
C THR A 94 30.30 -0.10 14.13
N VAL A 95 30.63 -1.38 14.01
CA VAL A 95 31.19 -2.17 15.11
C VAL A 95 32.59 -1.62 15.42
N THR A 96 32.77 -1.09 16.62
CA THR A 96 34.11 -0.79 17.16
C THR A 96 34.57 -1.96 18.04
N LYS A 97 35.82 -1.94 18.54
CA LYS A 97 36.42 -3.04 19.32
C LYS A 97 35.59 -3.49 20.54
N THR A 98 34.68 -2.63 21.01
CA THR A 98 33.60 -2.97 21.94
C THR A 98 32.26 -2.70 21.24
N PRO A 99 31.63 -3.72 20.62
CA PRO A 99 30.31 -3.53 20.04
C PRO A 99 29.32 -3.11 21.14
N PRO A 100 28.43 -2.15 20.88
CA PRO A 100 27.28 -1.96 21.74
C PRO A 100 26.48 -3.26 21.73
N LEU A 101 26.42 -3.94 22.87
CA LEU A 101 25.64 -5.16 23.01
C LEU A 101 24.16 -4.75 22.98
N LEU A 102 23.41 -5.24 21.99
CA LEU A 102 21.95 -5.21 22.02
C LEU A 102 21.50 -5.97 23.26
N THR A 103 21.03 -5.24 24.27
CA THR A 103 20.46 -5.83 25.48
C THR A 103 19.01 -6.26 25.23
N GLU A 104 18.52 -7.21 26.01
CA GLU A 104 17.10 -7.59 25.97
C GLU A 104 16.16 -6.39 26.26
N GLU A 105 16.63 -5.42 27.05
CA GLU A 105 15.89 -4.18 27.31
C GLU A 105 15.81 -3.27 26.08
N MET A 106 16.87 -3.17 25.27
CA MET A 106 16.82 -2.42 24.00
C MET A 106 15.92 -3.13 22.99
N ILE A 107 15.98 -4.45 22.97
CA ILE A 107 15.17 -5.33 22.13
C ILE A 107 13.67 -5.20 22.47
N SER A 108 13.32 -5.15 23.76
CA SER A 108 11.91 -5.07 24.19
C SER A 108 11.24 -3.72 23.88
N ARG A 109 12.02 -2.69 23.51
CA ARG A 109 11.49 -1.40 23.03
C ARG A 109 10.99 -1.47 21.58
N THR A 110 11.41 -2.48 20.82
CA THR A 110 10.97 -2.71 19.44
C THR A 110 9.81 -3.70 19.43
N ASN A 111 8.61 -3.24 19.06
CA ASN A 111 7.39 -4.05 19.16
C ASN A 111 7.36 -5.26 18.23
N ASP A 112 7.94 -5.17 17.02
CA ASP A 112 7.95 -6.25 16.03
C ASP A 112 9.30 -6.41 15.34
N ILE A 113 10.24 -7.04 16.04
CA ILE A 113 11.60 -7.29 15.53
C ILE A 113 11.59 -8.12 14.25
N LYS A 114 10.68 -9.09 14.13
CA LYS A 114 10.60 -9.93 12.94
C LYS A 114 10.17 -9.12 11.74
N GLY A 115 9.17 -8.25 11.90
CA GLY A 115 8.77 -7.27 10.89
C GLY A 115 9.88 -6.29 10.53
N GLU A 116 10.66 -5.80 11.50
CA GLU A 116 11.81 -4.92 11.22
C GLU A 116 12.91 -5.63 10.40
N ILE A 117 13.25 -6.87 10.76
CA ILE A 117 14.22 -7.69 10.03
C ILE A 117 13.73 -7.96 8.61
N GLU A 118 12.47 -8.36 8.45
CA GLU A 118 11.86 -8.64 7.14
C GLU A 118 11.78 -7.37 6.28
N GLY A 119 11.34 -6.24 6.84
CA GLY A 119 11.31 -4.96 6.14
C GLY A 119 12.71 -4.51 5.70
N PHE A 120 13.74 -4.74 6.51
CA PHE A 120 15.12 -4.48 6.10
C PHE A 120 15.58 -5.45 5.01
N ARG A 121 15.26 -6.75 5.11
CA ARG A 121 15.54 -7.74 4.07
C ARG A 121 14.89 -7.34 2.73
N GLN A 122 13.65 -6.88 2.75
CA GLN A 122 12.92 -6.38 1.57
C GLN A 122 13.59 -5.15 0.97
N LEU A 123 14.08 -4.21 1.80
CA LEU A 123 14.87 -3.07 1.32
C LEU A 123 16.14 -3.54 0.60
N ILE A 124 16.88 -4.51 1.16
CA ILE A 124 18.07 -5.06 0.49
C ILE A 124 17.67 -5.79 -0.82
N CYS A 125 16.55 -6.52 -0.83
CA CYS A 125 16.03 -7.12 -2.06
C CYS A 125 15.77 -6.05 -3.13
N ALA A 126 15.14 -4.93 -2.77
CA ALA A 126 14.92 -3.80 -3.68
C ALA A 126 16.24 -3.26 -4.25
N MET A 127 17.27 -3.06 -3.42
CA MET A 127 18.59 -2.60 -3.86
C MET A 127 19.29 -3.56 -4.82
N TYR A 128 19.08 -4.87 -4.64
CA TYR A 128 19.60 -5.91 -5.52
C TYR A 128 18.69 -6.23 -6.72
N SER A 129 17.50 -5.61 -6.79
CA SER A 129 16.43 -5.99 -7.72
C SER A 129 16.06 -7.47 -7.62
N SER A 130 16.18 -8.05 -6.43
CA SER A 130 15.74 -9.40 -6.12
C SER A 130 14.24 -9.42 -5.83
N PRO A 131 13.51 -10.49 -6.17
CA PRO A 131 12.09 -10.61 -5.85
C PRO A 131 11.82 -10.54 -4.33
N TYR A 132 10.76 -9.83 -3.97
CA TYR A 132 10.16 -9.83 -2.64
C TYR A 132 8.65 -9.59 -2.78
N THR A 133 7.87 -9.90 -1.75
CA THR A 133 6.42 -9.75 -1.74
C THR A 133 6.02 -9.03 -0.46
N ILE A 134 5.10 -8.08 -0.59
CA ILE A 134 4.46 -7.42 0.54
C ILE A 134 3.27 -8.28 0.98
N LYS A 135 3.17 -8.66 2.25
CA LYS A 135 2.06 -9.48 2.73
C LYS A 135 0.87 -8.63 3.17
N ASP A 136 1.14 -7.56 3.89
CA ASP A 136 0.12 -6.75 4.56
C ASP A 136 0.54 -5.27 4.60
N VAL A 137 -0.36 -4.45 5.15
CA VAL A 137 -0.17 -3.00 5.30
C VAL A 137 0.98 -2.69 6.25
N GLU A 138 1.15 -3.49 7.28
CA GLU A 138 2.17 -3.37 8.30
C GLU A 138 3.59 -3.57 7.72
N GLU A 139 3.78 -4.59 6.88
CA GLU A 139 5.03 -4.82 6.14
C GLU A 139 5.34 -3.65 5.21
N LEU A 140 4.37 -3.16 4.41
CA LEU A 140 4.65 -2.03 3.51
C LEU A 140 4.98 -0.74 4.27
N SER A 141 4.26 -0.49 5.36
CA SER A 141 4.53 0.63 6.27
C SER A 141 5.94 0.56 6.84
N THR A 142 6.36 -0.62 7.29
CA THR A 142 7.69 -0.88 7.85
C THR A 142 8.78 -0.69 6.80
N LEU A 143 8.63 -1.30 5.62
CA LEU A 143 9.56 -1.11 4.49
C LEU A 143 9.68 0.38 4.12
N THR A 144 8.56 1.10 4.05
CA THR A 144 8.55 2.53 3.71
C THR A 144 9.29 3.36 4.75
N ARG A 145 9.07 3.08 6.05
CA ARG A 145 9.77 3.78 7.14
C ARG A 145 11.27 3.51 7.12
N ILE A 146 11.68 2.25 6.94
CA ILE A 146 13.09 1.86 6.85
C ILE A 146 13.74 2.51 5.62
N ALA A 147 13.06 2.49 4.47
CA ALA A 147 13.54 3.11 3.25
C ALA A 147 13.68 4.63 3.39
N ASP A 148 12.75 5.30 4.07
CA ASP A 148 12.86 6.74 4.36
C ASP A 148 14.08 7.04 5.23
N PHE A 149 14.26 6.30 6.33
CA PHE A 149 15.39 6.45 7.25
C PHE A 149 16.73 6.28 6.52
N TYR A 150 16.86 5.24 5.71
CA TYR A 150 18.08 4.99 4.92
C TYR A 150 18.11 5.76 3.59
N CYS A 151 17.24 6.75 3.37
CA CYS A 151 17.20 7.58 2.16
C CYS A 151 17.21 6.73 0.86
N ALA A 152 16.32 5.75 0.81
CA ALA A 152 16.20 4.70 -0.19
C ALA A 152 14.75 4.52 -0.70
N LEU A 153 13.87 5.49 -0.47
CA LEU A 153 12.52 5.49 -1.06
C LEU A 153 12.51 5.30 -2.59
N PRO A 154 13.41 5.93 -3.38
CA PRO A 154 13.37 5.79 -4.83
C PRO A 154 13.54 4.35 -5.32
N ILE A 155 14.46 3.58 -4.72
CA ILE A 155 14.67 2.19 -5.16
C ILE A 155 13.48 1.31 -4.80
N VAL A 156 12.86 1.54 -3.63
CA VAL A 156 11.63 0.84 -3.24
C VAL A 156 10.48 1.20 -4.17
N SER A 157 10.32 2.49 -4.51
CA SER A 157 9.29 2.96 -5.44
C SER A 157 9.33 2.22 -6.78
N VAL A 158 10.54 2.04 -7.33
CA VAL A 158 10.76 1.36 -8.61
C VAL A 158 10.45 -0.13 -8.55
N THR A 159 10.80 -0.81 -7.46
CA THR A 159 10.59 -2.27 -7.36
C THR A 159 9.23 -2.67 -6.80
N LEU A 160 8.53 -1.75 -6.13
CA LEU A 160 7.24 -2.00 -5.48
C LEU A 160 6.17 -2.58 -6.41
N PRO A 161 5.98 -2.12 -7.67
CA PRO A 161 4.97 -2.71 -8.55
C PRO A 161 5.14 -4.22 -8.72
N SER A 162 6.38 -4.72 -8.78
CA SER A 162 6.66 -6.15 -8.86
C SER A 162 6.35 -6.86 -7.53
N ALA A 163 6.64 -6.22 -6.40
CA ALA A 163 6.36 -6.77 -5.07
C ALA A 163 4.87 -6.80 -4.72
N LEU A 164 4.08 -5.94 -5.35
CA LEU A 164 2.62 -5.90 -5.24
C LEU A 164 1.92 -6.88 -6.18
N LEU A 165 2.60 -7.34 -7.25
CA LEU A 165 1.97 -8.16 -8.28
C LEU A 165 1.35 -9.42 -7.71
N ASP A 166 1.89 -10.08 -6.68
CA ASP A 166 1.28 -11.25 -6.04
C ASP A 166 1.01 -11.07 -4.55
N SER A 167 0.82 -9.81 -4.15
CA SER A 167 0.60 -9.47 -2.75
C SER A 167 -0.79 -9.92 -2.28
N PRO A 168 -0.89 -10.61 -1.13
CA PRO A 168 -2.17 -10.96 -0.53
C PRO A 168 -2.92 -9.74 0.06
N ILE A 169 -2.30 -8.55 0.12
CA ILE A 169 -2.96 -7.31 0.57
C ILE A 169 -4.23 -6.98 -0.24
N PHE A 170 -4.28 -7.43 -1.50
CA PHE A 170 -5.40 -7.22 -2.42
C PHE A 170 -6.37 -8.39 -2.49
N SER A 171 -6.07 -9.49 -1.81
CA SER A 171 -6.94 -10.65 -1.73
C SER A 171 -8.04 -10.44 -0.71
N LYS A 172 -9.17 -11.12 -0.92
CA LYS A 172 -10.26 -11.13 0.05
C LYS A 172 -9.78 -11.77 1.37
N ARG A 173 -10.08 -11.12 2.51
CA ARG A 173 -9.77 -11.70 3.82
C ARG A 173 -10.67 -12.91 4.07
N GLU A 174 -10.06 -14.03 4.42
CA GLU A 174 -10.77 -15.20 4.94
C GLU A 174 -11.33 -14.85 6.31
N VAL A 175 -12.65 -14.89 6.45
CA VAL A 175 -13.34 -14.70 7.74
C VAL A 175 -14.23 -15.90 7.99
N GLU A 176 -14.28 -16.34 9.24
CA GLU A 176 -15.04 -17.53 9.67
C GLU A 176 -16.54 -17.44 9.34
N ASP A 177 -17.08 -16.21 9.31
CA ASP A 177 -18.43 -15.93 8.86
C ASP A 177 -18.49 -15.77 7.33
N ILE A 178 -18.96 -16.83 6.66
CA ILE A 178 -19.16 -16.89 5.20
C ILE A 178 -20.16 -15.82 4.70
N THR A 179 -20.99 -15.27 5.59
CA THR A 179 -21.94 -14.19 5.24
C THR A 179 -21.35 -12.79 5.39
N ALA A 180 -20.19 -12.65 6.04
CA ALA A 180 -19.49 -11.39 6.19
C ALA A 180 -18.84 -11.00 4.86
N CYS A 181 -19.22 -9.82 4.37
CA CYS A 181 -18.67 -9.30 3.14
C CYS A 181 -17.37 -8.54 3.42
N THR A 182 -16.26 -9.25 3.41
CA THR A 182 -14.94 -8.69 3.75
C THR A 182 -14.29 -8.07 2.53
N LYS A 183 -13.82 -6.83 2.70
CA LYS A 183 -12.97 -6.18 1.71
C LYS A 183 -11.54 -6.76 1.83
N ASN A 184 -10.69 -6.45 0.86
CA ASN A 184 -9.26 -6.66 1.02
C ASN A 184 -8.69 -5.72 2.11
N GLN A 185 -7.49 -6.00 2.61
CA GLN A 185 -6.88 -5.18 3.68
C GLN A 185 -6.62 -3.74 3.23
N LEU A 186 -6.17 -3.55 1.99
CA LEU A 186 -5.92 -2.20 1.44
C LEU A 186 -7.17 -1.31 1.55
N ALA A 187 -8.34 -1.84 1.25
CA ALA A 187 -9.59 -1.09 1.26
C ALA A 187 -10.03 -0.69 2.68
N GLU A 188 -9.68 -1.49 3.68
CA GLU A 188 -9.92 -1.19 5.10
C GLU A 188 -8.96 -0.09 5.58
N ASP A 189 -7.70 -0.17 5.18
CA ASP A 189 -6.62 0.71 5.61
C ASP A 189 -6.32 1.86 4.62
N CYS A 190 -7.18 2.08 3.62
CA CYS A 190 -6.95 3.01 2.50
C CYS A 190 -6.61 4.44 2.95
N ASN A 191 -7.20 4.89 4.06
CA ASN A 191 -6.95 6.18 4.69
C ASN A 191 -5.50 6.38 5.14
N PHE A 192 -4.85 5.30 5.59
CA PHE A 192 -3.45 5.32 5.98
C PHE A 192 -2.56 5.05 4.77
N MET A 193 -2.96 4.10 3.93
CA MET A 193 -2.20 3.66 2.76
C MET A 193 -2.02 4.74 1.69
N ILE A 194 -2.94 5.70 1.56
CA ILE A 194 -2.79 6.83 0.62
C ILE A 194 -1.52 7.66 0.91
N PHE A 195 -1.12 7.81 2.17
CA PHE A 195 0.09 8.53 2.55
C PHE A 195 1.36 7.73 2.27
N ILE A 196 1.29 6.41 2.43
CA ILE A 196 2.39 5.51 2.03
C ILE A 196 2.56 5.58 0.51
N ALA A 197 1.46 5.48 -0.23
CA ALA A 197 1.47 5.58 -1.69
C ALA A 197 2.06 6.92 -2.17
N GLN A 198 1.68 8.03 -1.53
CA GLN A 198 2.25 9.35 -1.79
C GLN A 198 3.74 9.41 -1.49
N LYS A 199 4.17 8.91 -0.32
CA LYS A 199 5.58 8.92 0.09
C LYS A 199 6.47 8.11 -0.84
N LEU A 200 5.96 6.99 -1.34
CA LEU A 200 6.61 6.15 -2.35
C LEU A 200 6.39 6.65 -3.77
N ARG A 201 5.59 7.70 -3.98
CA ARG A 201 5.18 8.21 -5.30
C ARG A 201 4.64 7.11 -6.23
N ASN A 202 3.95 6.12 -5.67
CA ASN A 202 3.41 5.01 -6.43
C ASN A 202 1.99 5.37 -6.92
N SER A 203 1.89 5.70 -8.21
CA SER A 203 0.63 6.16 -8.83
C SER A 203 -0.47 5.11 -8.80
N VAL A 204 -0.12 3.84 -9.02
CA VAL A 204 -1.09 2.72 -9.03
C VAL A 204 -1.69 2.53 -7.64
N LEU A 205 -0.85 2.42 -6.61
CA LEU A 205 -1.30 2.26 -5.23
C LEU A 205 -2.11 3.47 -4.75
N PHE A 206 -1.73 4.68 -5.17
CA PHE A 206 -2.46 5.89 -4.81
C PHE A 206 -3.86 5.91 -5.42
N ARG A 207 -4.00 5.53 -6.70
CA ARG A 207 -5.30 5.38 -7.38
C ARG A 207 -6.19 4.39 -6.66
N GLU A 208 -5.67 3.21 -6.32
CA GLU A 208 -6.41 2.20 -5.55
C GLU A 208 -6.95 2.75 -4.24
N CYS A 209 -6.09 3.42 -3.46
CA CYS A 209 -6.49 4.03 -2.19
C CYS A 209 -7.56 5.10 -2.39
N LEU A 210 -7.40 5.96 -3.41
CA LEU A 210 -8.33 7.04 -3.71
C LEU A 210 -9.70 6.50 -4.12
N ILE A 211 -9.76 5.44 -4.94
CA ILE A 211 -11.01 4.78 -5.31
C ILE A 211 -11.72 4.23 -4.05
N HIS A 212 -11.00 3.57 -3.14
CA HIS A 212 -11.60 3.05 -1.90
C HIS A 212 -12.07 4.15 -0.94
N ILE A 213 -11.36 5.28 -0.90
CA ILE A 213 -11.79 6.46 -0.12
C ILE A 213 -13.06 7.04 -0.76
N ALA A 214 -13.04 7.30 -2.07
CA ALA A 214 -14.17 7.82 -2.84
C ALA A 214 -15.41 6.91 -2.77
N ALA A 215 -15.21 5.59 -2.75
CA ALA A 215 -16.27 4.60 -2.61
C ALA A 215 -17.14 4.80 -1.34
N ASN A 216 -16.57 5.39 -0.29
CA ASN A 216 -17.23 5.68 0.97
C ASN A 216 -17.79 7.12 1.04
N TRP A 217 -17.99 7.81 -0.10
CA TRP A 217 -18.45 9.21 -0.21
C TRP A 217 -19.66 9.61 0.66
N LYS A 218 -20.54 8.65 1.00
CA LYS A 218 -21.74 8.91 1.84
C LYS A 218 -21.40 9.17 3.29
N ASP A 219 -20.22 8.75 3.72
CA ASP A 219 -19.68 8.98 5.05
C ASP A 219 -18.65 10.12 5.03
N ALA A 220 -18.65 11.00 4.01
CA ALA A 220 -17.70 12.11 3.87
C ALA A 220 -17.61 12.99 5.13
N ASP A 221 -18.74 13.22 5.83
CA ASP A 221 -18.77 13.97 7.09
C ASP A 221 -18.19 13.18 8.28
N ASN A 222 -18.23 11.85 8.20
CA ASN A 222 -17.68 10.92 9.19
C ASN A 222 -16.23 10.52 8.89
N PHE A 223 -15.67 10.90 7.73
CA PHE A 223 -14.27 10.69 7.39
C PHE A 223 -13.38 11.51 8.31
N LYS A 224 -13.08 10.94 9.47
CA LYS A 224 -12.09 11.47 10.40
C LYS A 224 -10.73 10.98 9.93
N PHE A 225 -10.00 11.85 9.24
CA PHE A 225 -8.55 11.70 9.08
C PHE A 225 -7.89 11.61 10.45
N HIS A 226 -7.56 10.41 10.88
CA HIS A 226 -6.70 10.21 12.03
C HIS A 226 -5.25 10.21 11.54
N ARG A 227 -4.47 11.16 12.07
CA ARG A 227 -3.02 11.43 11.87
C ARG A 227 -2.62 12.51 10.85
N ALA A 228 -3.41 12.80 9.79
CA ALA A 228 -3.07 13.81 8.78
C ALA A 228 -3.96 15.07 8.82
N ARG A 229 -3.86 15.86 9.90
CA ARG A 229 -4.60 17.13 9.95
C ARG A 229 -4.05 18.21 8.98
N ASN A 230 -2.92 17.96 8.32
CA ASN A 230 -2.10 18.99 7.67
C ASN A 230 -1.70 18.74 6.20
N ASP A 231 -1.99 17.60 5.57
CA ASP A 231 -1.78 17.48 4.12
C ASP A 231 -3.02 17.99 3.39
N GLU A 232 -3.06 19.32 3.20
CA GLU A 232 -4.16 19.98 2.51
C GLU A 232 -4.24 19.54 1.04
N THR A 233 -3.12 19.11 0.44
CA THR A 233 -3.06 18.64 -0.94
C THR A 233 -3.88 17.35 -1.11
N ILE A 234 -3.63 16.33 -0.29
CA ILE A 234 -4.41 15.08 -0.33
C ILE A 234 -5.88 15.34 -0.04
N ARG A 235 -6.18 16.21 0.92
CA ARG A 235 -7.57 16.56 1.25
C ARG A 235 -8.29 17.25 0.09
N CYS A 236 -7.61 18.15 -0.60
CA CYS A 236 -8.15 18.81 -1.79
C CYS A 236 -8.46 17.78 -2.88
N VAL A 237 -7.55 16.83 -3.14
CA VAL A 237 -7.77 15.75 -4.10
C VAL A 237 -8.99 14.92 -3.71
N ILE A 238 -9.10 14.46 -2.47
CA ILE A 238 -10.25 13.64 -2.04
C ILE A 238 -11.57 14.40 -2.11
N LYS A 239 -11.60 15.67 -1.67
CA LYS A 239 -12.81 16.50 -1.78
C LYS A 239 -13.22 16.72 -3.23
N LEU A 240 -12.25 16.93 -4.11
CA LEU A 240 -12.48 17.04 -5.54
C LEU A 240 -13.14 15.75 -6.06
N GLU A 241 -12.58 14.59 -5.73
CA GLU A 241 -13.15 13.29 -6.15
C GLU A 241 -14.56 13.05 -5.60
N PHE A 242 -14.83 13.38 -4.34
CA PHE A 242 -16.19 13.32 -3.80
C PHE A 242 -17.15 14.22 -4.58
N SER A 243 -16.71 15.44 -4.91
CA SER A 243 -17.53 16.40 -5.68
C SER A 243 -17.80 15.91 -7.10
N GLN A 244 -16.78 15.33 -7.75
CA GLN A 244 -16.91 14.76 -9.10
C GLN A 244 -17.88 13.57 -9.11
N LEU A 245 -17.77 12.66 -8.14
CA LEU A 245 -18.67 11.53 -8.00
C LEU A 245 -20.12 11.99 -7.74
N GLU A 246 -20.30 12.98 -6.86
CA GLU A 246 -21.61 13.57 -6.60
C GLU A 246 -22.19 14.22 -7.87
N GLU A 247 -21.39 14.96 -8.61
CA GLU A 247 -21.79 15.56 -9.88
C GLU A 247 -22.21 14.50 -10.92
N MET A 248 -21.45 13.41 -11.06
CA MET A 248 -21.80 12.29 -11.94
C MET A 248 -23.16 11.69 -11.55
N ILE A 249 -23.39 11.48 -10.26
CA ILE A 249 -24.66 10.97 -9.73
C ILE A 249 -25.80 11.95 -10.06
N ILE A 250 -25.62 13.26 -9.80
CA ILE A 250 -26.64 14.28 -10.08
C ILE A 250 -26.96 14.34 -11.57
N ARG A 251 -25.94 14.37 -12.44
CA ARG A 251 -26.11 14.39 -13.90
C ARG A 251 -26.87 13.16 -14.39
N LEU A 252 -26.58 11.98 -13.82
CA LEU A 252 -27.27 10.75 -14.17
C LEU A 252 -28.73 10.73 -13.68
N LYS A 253 -29.00 11.22 -12.46
CA LYS A 253 -30.37 11.42 -11.96
C LYS A 253 -31.17 12.33 -12.88
N HIS A 254 -30.59 13.45 -13.28
CA HIS A 254 -31.24 14.39 -14.19
C HIS A 254 -31.54 13.72 -15.55
N ALA A 255 -30.58 12.99 -16.12
CA ALA A 255 -30.79 12.25 -17.37
C ALA A 255 -31.92 11.21 -17.25
N LEU A 256 -31.99 10.49 -16.14
CA LEU A 256 -33.07 9.53 -15.85
C LEU A 256 -34.45 10.23 -15.83
N TRP A 257 -34.56 11.35 -15.12
CA TRP A 257 -35.79 12.13 -15.02
C TRP A 257 -36.26 12.66 -16.39
N VAL A 258 -35.36 13.25 -17.16
CA VAL A 258 -35.65 13.73 -18.51
C VAL A 258 -36.14 12.58 -19.39
N ALA A 259 -35.46 11.42 -19.35
CA ALA A 259 -35.87 10.23 -20.09
C ALA A 259 -37.29 9.77 -19.71
N ALA A 260 -37.60 9.74 -18.41
CA ALA A 260 -38.90 9.32 -17.90
C ALA A 260 -40.02 10.28 -18.33
N ILE A 261 -39.75 11.58 -18.38
CA ILE A 261 -40.72 12.59 -18.85
C ILE A 261 -40.94 12.47 -20.36
N VAL A 262 -39.86 12.42 -21.14
CA VAL A 262 -39.95 12.36 -22.62
C VAL A 262 -40.70 11.09 -23.05
N THR A 263 -40.39 9.94 -22.46
CA THR A 263 -41.07 8.67 -22.81
C THR A 263 -42.55 8.62 -22.39
N LYS A 264 -42.97 9.42 -21.39
CA LYS A 264 -44.39 9.62 -21.03
C LYS A 264 -45.11 10.55 -22.01
N LEU A 265 -44.44 11.61 -22.49
CA LEU A 265 -45.04 12.61 -23.38
C LEU A 265 -45.04 12.21 -24.86
N LEU A 266 -44.03 11.45 -25.29
CA LEU A 266 -43.84 10.97 -26.65
C LEU A 266 -43.71 9.45 -26.63
N PRO A 267 -44.84 8.72 -26.65
CA PRO A 267 -44.83 7.26 -26.59
C PRO A 267 -44.25 6.69 -27.89
N GLY A 268 -42.95 6.40 -27.91
CA GLY A 268 -42.25 5.76 -29.04
C GLY A 268 -41.48 4.50 -28.65
N ALA A 269 -41.23 4.28 -27.36
CA ALA A 269 -40.35 3.24 -26.84
C ALA A 269 -40.99 2.53 -25.63
N PRO A 270 -41.98 1.63 -25.83
CA PRO A 270 -42.80 1.07 -24.75
C PRO A 270 -41.98 0.27 -23.73
N GLU A 271 -40.93 -0.42 -24.18
CA GLU A 271 -40.03 -1.16 -23.30
C GLU A 271 -39.24 -0.23 -22.37
N LEU A 272 -38.69 0.86 -22.92
CA LEU A 272 -38.00 1.89 -22.15
C LEU A 272 -38.95 2.56 -21.15
N THR A 273 -40.16 2.94 -21.59
CA THR A 273 -41.18 3.52 -20.70
C THR A 273 -41.47 2.60 -19.52
N ARG A 274 -41.60 1.28 -19.74
CA ARG A 274 -41.83 0.30 -18.67
C ARG A 274 -40.64 0.22 -17.70
N VAL A 275 -39.42 0.19 -18.22
CA VAL A 275 -38.20 0.17 -17.39
C VAL A 275 -38.10 1.43 -16.54
N LEU A 276 -38.34 2.60 -17.12
CA LEU A 276 -38.27 3.89 -16.43
C LEU A 276 -39.37 4.05 -15.38
N ALA A 277 -40.60 3.60 -15.65
CA ALA A 277 -41.69 3.60 -14.67
C ALA A 277 -41.36 2.70 -13.46
N ALA A 278 -40.75 1.54 -13.69
CA ALA A 278 -40.28 0.68 -12.60
C ALA A 278 -39.12 1.34 -11.81
N ALA A 279 -38.19 2.00 -12.52
CA ALA A 279 -37.08 2.71 -11.90
C ALA A 279 -37.54 3.90 -11.03
N GLU A 280 -38.58 4.64 -11.44
CA GLU A 280 -39.15 5.75 -10.66
C GLU A 280 -39.65 5.28 -9.28
N LYS A 281 -40.26 4.09 -9.21
CA LYS A 281 -40.68 3.49 -7.93
C LYS A 281 -39.48 3.10 -7.06
N ASP A 282 -38.46 2.50 -7.66
CA ASP A 282 -37.23 2.09 -6.96
C ASP A 282 -36.42 3.32 -6.50
N TYR A 283 -36.47 4.43 -7.25
CA TYR A 283 -35.75 5.67 -7.00
C TYR A 283 -36.18 6.35 -5.68
N ILE A 284 -37.48 6.37 -5.38
CA ILE A 284 -38.02 6.89 -4.11
C ILE A 284 -37.41 6.15 -2.90
N SER A 285 -37.14 4.85 -3.05
CA SER A 285 -36.50 4.06 -1.99
C SER A 285 -35.01 4.40 -1.84
N PHE A 286 -34.34 4.73 -2.94
CA PHE A 286 -32.94 5.15 -2.94
C PHE A 286 -32.74 6.53 -2.29
N GLU A 287 -33.61 7.53 -2.54
CA GLU A 287 -33.46 8.85 -1.92
C GLU A 287 -33.50 8.80 -0.38
N ARG A 288 -34.27 7.85 0.18
CA ARG A 288 -34.37 7.65 1.63
C ARG A 288 -33.18 6.90 2.21
N GLU A 289 -32.49 6.09 1.40
CA GLU A 289 -31.37 5.27 1.82
C GLU A 289 -30.24 5.35 0.78
N PRO A 290 -29.37 6.38 0.86
CA PRO A 290 -28.31 6.60 -0.11
C PRO A 290 -27.42 5.36 -0.28
N LYS A 291 -27.21 4.54 0.75
CA LYS A 291 -26.44 3.27 0.67
C LYS A 291 -26.96 2.32 -0.42
N LYS A 292 -28.25 2.39 -0.80
CA LYS A 292 -28.84 1.61 -1.89
C LYS A 292 -28.58 2.17 -3.30
N ALA A 293 -27.89 3.32 -3.43
CA ALA A 293 -27.61 3.96 -4.73
C ALA A 293 -27.01 3.00 -5.76
N VAL A 294 -25.95 2.31 -5.38
CA VAL A 294 -25.19 1.46 -6.31
C VAL A 294 -26.05 0.29 -6.76
N THR A 295 -26.75 -0.35 -5.83
CA THR A 295 -27.71 -1.42 -6.13
C THR A 295 -28.82 -0.94 -7.05
N PHE A 296 -29.35 0.26 -6.84
CA PHE A 296 -30.35 0.87 -7.72
C PHE A 296 -29.82 1.03 -9.15
N TRP A 297 -28.67 1.68 -9.32
CA TRP A 297 -28.08 1.91 -10.64
C TRP A 297 -27.70 0.59 -11.33
N LYS A 298 -27.21 -0.39 -10.58
CA LYS A 298 -26.90 -1.72 -11.09
C LYS A 298 -28.16 -2.43 -11.61
N ASN A 299 -29.24 -2.42 -10.84
CA ASN A 299 -30.51 -3.00 -11.25
C ASN A 299 -31.09 -2.29 -12.47
N LEU A 300 -30.96 -0.96 -12.54
CA LEU A 300 -31.35 -0.19 -13.72
C LEU A 300 -30.51 -0.57 -14.95
N SER A 301 -29.20 -0.72 -14.79
CA SER A 301 -28.29 -1.16 -15.87
C SER A 301 -28.73 -2.51 -16.45
N ALA A 302 -29.00 -3.49 -15.58
CA ALA A 302 -29.48 -4.80 -15.99
C ALA A 302 -30.82 -4.75 -16.75
N LYS A 303 -31.77 -3.93 -16.27
CA LYS A 303 -33.05 -3.72 -16.96
C LYS A 303 -32.85 -3.03 -18.32
N LEU A 304 -31.97 -2.03 -18.39
CA LEU A 304 -31.66 -1.30 -19.62
C LEU A 304 -30.97 -2.19 -20.66
N ALA A 305 -30.17 -3.18 -20.25
CA ALA A 305 -29.49 -4.10 -21.17
C ALA A 305 -30.45 -4.82 -22.13
N HIS A 306 -31.71 -5.01 -21.71
CA HIS A 306 -32.77 -5.63 -22.52
C HIS A 306 -33.50 -4.66 -23.45
N VAL A 307 -33.30 -3.34 -23.30
CA VAL A 307 -33.94 -2.31 -24.14
C VAL A 307 -33.07 -2.05 -25.36
N VAL A 308 -33.57 -2.27 -26.56
CA VAL A 308 -32.79 -2.11 -27.80
C VAL A 308 -32.80 -0.65 -28.27
N ARG A 309 -31.61 -0.05 -28.50
CA ARG A 309 -31.35 1.30 -29.06
C ARG A 309 -31.87 2.51 -28.29
N ASP A 310 -33.12 2.50 -27.82
CA ASP A 310 -33.76 3.69 -27.22
C ASP A 310 -33.16 4.09 -25.85
N GLY A 311 -32.49 3.15 -25.18
CA GLY A 311 -31.87 3.36 -23.87
C GLY A 311 -30.36 3.64 -23.90
N ASP A 312 -29.72 3.72 -25.07
CA ASP A 312 -28.25 3.67 -25.17
C ASP A 312 -27.55 4.85 -24.50
N PHE A 313 -28.16 6.05 -24.55
CA PHE A 313 -27.62 7.21 -23.85
C PHE A 313 -27.63 7.03 -22.32
N LEU A 314 -28.66 6.39 -21.74
CA LEU A 314 -28.68 6.08 -20.31
C LEU A 314 -27.72 4.96 -19.97
N LYS A 315 -27.65 3.91 -20.80
CA LYS A 315 -26.70 2.80 -20.61
C LYS A 315 -25.27 3.30 -20.49
N SER A 316 -24.85 4.19 -21.40
CA SER A 316 -23.48 4.74 -21.37
C SER A 316 -23.18 5.50 -20.06
N LYS A 317 -24.13 6.33 -19.58
CA LYS A 317 -23.96 7.09 -18.34
C LYS A 317 -24.00 6.21 -17.09
N VAL A 318 -24.89 5.23 -17.05
CA VAL A 318 -24.95 4.24 -15.95
C VAL A 318 -23.68 3.38 -15.95
N GLY A 319 -23.21 2.97 -17.12
CA GLY A 319 -21.96 2.21 -17.28
C GLY A 319 -20.75 2.97 -16.76
N SER A 320 -20.63 4.27 -17.06
CA SER A 320 -19.56 5.13 -16.52
C SER A 320 -19.62 5.21 -14.99
N LEU A 321 -20.81 5.36 -14.39
CA LEU A 321 -20.95 5.40 -12.93
C LEU A 321 -20.65 4.04 -12.25
N LEU A 322 -20.90 2.92 -12.96
CA LEU A 322 -20.64 1.56 -12.51
C LEU A 322 -19.33 0.97 -13.06
N ALA A 323 -18.42 1.81 -13.54
CA ALA A 323 -17.09 1.36 -13.91
C ALA A 323 -16.34 0.85 -12.66
N ASN A 324 -15.53 -0.20 -12.85
CA ASN A 324 -14.57 -0.65 -11.86
C ASN A 324 -13.17 -0.25 -12.33
N ASN A 325 -12.58 0.74 -11.67
CA ASN A 325 -11.25 1.25 -11.99
C ASN A 325 -10.15 0.65 -11.08
N LEU A 326 -10.50 -0.31 -10.20
CA LEU A 326 -9.51 -1.06 -9.44
C LEU A 326 -8.74 -1.99 -10.39
N VAL A 327 -7.42 -1.94 -10.32
CA VAL A 327 -6.46 -2.74 -11.11
C VAL A 327 -5.67 -3.73 -10.25
N LEU A 328 -5.49 -3.46 -8.96
CA LEU A 328 -4.79 -4.36 -8.04
C LEU A 328 -5.74 -5.28 -7.28
N ASP A 329 -7.01 -4.91 -7.14
CA ASP A 329 -8.00 -5.72 -6.40
C ASP A 329 -8.14 -7.15 -6.95
N ARG A 330 -8.16 -8.13 -6.04
CA ARG A 330 -8.28 -9.56 -6.36
C ARG A 330 -9.51 -10.21 -5.72
N THR A 331 -10.47 -9.40 -5.26
CA THR A 331 -11.69 -9.93 -4.66
C THR A 331 -12.65 -10.51 -5.71
N ASN A 332 -12.50 -10.09 -6.98
CA ASN A 332 -13.41 -10.36 -8.10
C ASN A 332 -14.81 -9.76 -7.93
N ASP A 333 -15.00 -8.83 -6.99
CA ASP A 333 -16.26 -8.12 -6.79
C ASP A 333 -16.28 -6.82 -7.60
N GLY A 334 -17.37 -6.55 -8.34
CA GLY A 334 -17.63 -5.27 -8.99
C GLY A 334 -18.49 -4.31 -8.16
N PRO A 335 -18.75 -3.08 -8.67
CA PRO A 335 -19.63 -2.14 -7.99
C PRO A 335 -21.05 -2.72 -7.88
N GLY A 336 -21.57 -2.77 -6.65
CA GLY A 336 -22.86 -3.39 -6.36
C GLY A 336 -22.80 -4.91 -6.21
N GLU A 337 -21.60 -5.50 -6.06
CA GLU A 337 -21.35 -6.92 -5.83
C GLU A 337 -20.51 -7.12 -4.58
N GLY A 338 -20.67 -8.29 -3.95
CA GLY A 338 -19.90 -8.70 -2.78
C GLY A 338 -19.53 -7.54 -1.86
N CYS A 339 -18.24 -7.34 -1.63
CA CYS A 339 -17.74 -6.37 -0.64
C CYS A 339 -17.92 -4.91 -1.08
N TYR A 340 -18.25 -4.69 -2.35
CA TYR A 340 -18.54 -3.40 -2.96
C TYR A 340 -20.04 -3.18 -3.25
N LYS A 341 -20.93 -3.94 -2.60
CA LYS A 341 -22.41 -3.83 -2.73
C LYS A 341 -22.95 -2.39 -2.65
N HIS A 342 -22.29 -1.54 -1.86
CA HIS A 342 -22.70 -0.16 -1.61
C HIS A 342 -21.71 0.89 -2.11
N CYS A 343 -20.70 0.48 -2.88
CA CYS A 343 -19.55 1.29 -3.31
C CYS A 343 -19.60 1.59 -4.81
N PHE A 344 -19.33 2.84 -5.19
CA PHE A 344 -18.93 3.16 -6.58
C PHE A 344 -17.41 3.04 -6.67
N LEU A 345 -16.92 2.52 -7.79
CA LEU A 345 -15.49 2.25 -8.02
C LEU A 345 -14.97 2.97 -9.28
N CYS A 346 -15.69 4.00 -9.73
CA CYS A 346 -15.49 4.68 -11.01
C CYS A 346 -14.60 5.93 -10.91
N THR A 347 -14.05 6.21 -9.73
CA THR A 347 -13.12 7.32 -9.51
C THR A 347 -11.90 7.16 -10.42
N GLU A 348 -11.46 8.27 -11.02
CA GLU A 348 -10.33 8.31 -11.93
C GLU A 348 -9.56 9.60 -11.68
N ILE A 349 -8.24 9.50 -11.58
CA ILE A 349 -7.35 10.65 -11.39
C ILE A 349 -6.24 10.61 -12.44
N ALA A 350 -6.06 11.73 -13.14
CA ALA A 350 -5.02 11.87 -14.15
C ALA A 350 -3.63 11.98 -13.50
N ASP A 351 -2.58 11.58 -14.23
CA ASP A 351 -1.20 11.67 -13.73
C ASP A 351 -0.79 13.10 -13.35
N SER A 352 -1.38 14.10 -14.02
CA SER A 352 -1.15 15.53 -13.75
C SER A 352 -1.80 16.05 -12.46
N GLU A 353 -2.69 15.27 -11.86
CA GLU A 353 -3.46 15.65 -10.67
C GLU A 353 -2.89 15.04 -9.38
N PHE A 354 -1.83 14.23 -9.49
CA PHE A 354 -1.16 13.71 -8.31
C PHE A 354 -0.53 14.82 -7.46
N PRO A 355 -0.45 14.63 -6.13
CA PRO A 355 0.16 15.60 -5.23
C PRO A 355 1.70 15.64 -5.32
N TRP A 356 2.30 15.03 -6.35
CA TRP A 356 3.72 15.08 -6.68
C TRP A 356 3.91 15.16 -8.19
N ASP A 357 5.09 15.63 -8.61
CA ASP A 357 5.48 15.65 -10.02
C ASP A 357 5.88 14.24 -10.48
N THR A 358 5.17 13.71 -11.47
CA THR A 358 5.43 12.40 -12.08
C THR A 358 6.65 12.38 -12.99
N THR A 359 7.17 13.56 -13.38
CA THR A 359 8.35 13.74 -14.23
C THR A 359 9.63 14.00 -13.44
N ALA A 360 9.51 14.27 -12.13
CA ALA A 360 10.65 14.48 -11.27
C ALA A 360 11.42 13.17 -11.07
N VAL A 361 12.62 13.12 -11.64
CA VAL A 361 13.59 12.05 -11.37
C VAL A 361 14.24 12.34 -10.02
N ASP A 362 14.02 11.49 -9.03
CA ASP A 362 14.73 11.57 -7.75
C ASP A 362 16.21 11.23 -7.97
N LEU A 363 17.08 12.26 -7.88
CA LEU A 363 18.54 12.16 -8.05
C LEU A 363 19.27 11.48 -6.89
#